data_AF-A0A2I0N3P1-F1
#
_entry.id   AF-A0A2I0N3P1-F1
#
_cell.length_a   1.000
_cell.length_b   1.000
_cell.length_c   1.000
_cell.angle_alpha   90.00
_cell.angle_beta   90.00
_cell.angle_gamma   90.00
#
_symmetry.space_group_name_H-M   'P 1'
#
loop_
_entity.id
_entity.type
_entity.pdbx_description
1 polymer ?
#
loop_
_entity_poly.entity_id
_entity_poly.type
_entity_poly.pdbx_seq_one_letter_code
_entity_poly.pdbx_strand_id
1 'polypeptide(L)'
;MTKKILSALMVGAMLTITACGGTQAGSQTKEVTVKGMHEGLKVKVTATKEKIEKVEIVENKETPDIAAKALKNVPEKIVKNNKTTVDGEAGATVTSDAIKKAVETALQEMGFDVSKFK
;
A
#
# COMPACT_ATOMS: atom_id res chain seq x y z
N MET A 1 0.42 -13.92 -33.83
CA MET A 1 1.28 -13.31 -32.79
C MET A 1 0.67 -11.98 -32.40
N THR A 2 0.33 -11.90 -31.13
CA THR A 2 -0.68 -11.06 -30.46
C THR A 2 -0.41 -9.57 -30.58
N LYS A 3 -1.28 -8.88 -31.32
CA LYS A 3 -1.36 -7.42 -31.38
C LYS A 3 -2.58 -6.97 -30.58
N LYS A 4 -2.32 -6.04 -29.65
CA LYS A 4 -3.26 -5.05 -29.08
C LYS A 4 -4.47 -5.62 -28.34
N ILE A 5 -4.31 -5.79 -27.01
CA ILE A 5 -5.46 -5.85 -26.11
C ILE A 5 -5.80 -4.41 -25.74
N LEU A 6 -6.94 -4.01 -26.27
CA LEU A 6 -7.60 -2.73 -26.08
C LEU A 6 -7.93 -2.56 -24.60
N SER A 7 -7.57 -1.38 -24.09
CA SER A 7 -7.97 -0.86 -22.78
C SER A 7 -9.48 -0.97 -22.61
N ALA A 8 -9.90 -1.83 -21.69
CA ALA A 8 -11.24 -1.87 -21.14
C ALA A 8 -11.07 -1.91 -19.61
N LEU A 9 -11.01 -0.75 -18.98
CA LEU A 9 -11.23 -0.65 -17.55
C LEU A 9 -12.56 0.06 -17.31
N MET A 10 -13.48 -0.75 -16.81
CA MET A 10 -14.86 -0.48 -16.47
C MET A 10 -15.06 0.80 -15.65
N VAL A 11 -16.18 1.44 -15.96
CA VAL A 11 -17.06 2.14 -15.04
C VAL A 11 -17.07 1.48 -13.65
N GLY A 12 -16.77 2.26 -12.62
CA GLY A 12 -16.77 1.81 -11.24
C GLY A 12 -17.00 2.95 -10.26
N ALA A 13 -18.21 3.49 -10.31
CA ALA A 13 -19.00 3.95 -9.16
C ALA A 13 -18.31 4.84 -8.10
N MET A 14 -18.66 6.13 -8.17
CA MET A 14 -18.99 6.93 -6.98
C MET A 14 -19.82 6.06 -6.01
N LEU A 15 -19.25 5.65 -4.88
CA LEU A 15 -20.03 5.14 -3.75
C LEU A 15 -19.68 5.99 -2.52
N THR A 16 -20.47 7.05 -2.36
CA THR A 16 -20.66 7.72 -1.08
C THR A 16 -21.32 6.72 -0.12
N ILE A 17 -20.60 6.31 0.91
CA ILE A 17 -21.23 5.73 2.10
C ILE A 17 -20.89 6.64 3.27
N THR A 18 -21.83 7.55 3.54
CA THR A 18 -22.02 8.09 4.88
C THR A 18 -22.67 6.98 5.70
N ALA A 19 -21.92 6.37 6.61
CA ALA A 19 -22.47 5.51 7.66
C ALA A 19 -22.05 6.09 9.02
N CYS A 20 -23.00 6.72 9.69
CA CYS A 20 -22.89 7.22 11.05
C CYS A 20 -23.48 6.16 12.00
N GLY A 21 -22.72 5.72 13.00
CA GLY A 21 -23.23 5.04 14.20
C GLY A 21 -23.07 3.51 14.29
N GLY A 22 -22.12 3.06 15.13
CA GLY A 22 -22.11 1.69 15.69
C GLY A 22 -20.80 0.92 15.53
N THR A 23 -19.99 0.89 16.59
CA THR A 23 -18.72 0.19 16.78
C THR A 23 -18.67 -1.28 16.29
N GLN A 24 -18.02 -1.48 15.15
CA GLN A 24 -17.03 -2.54 14.92
C GLN A 24 -15.86 -1.90 14.17
N ALA A 25 -14.62 -2.32 14.44
CA ALA A 25 -13.43 -1.74 13.81
C ALA A 25 -13.46 -1.97 12.29
N GLY A 26 -14.12 -1.07 11.57
CA GLY A 26 -14.33 -1.18 10.14
C GLY A 26 -12.99 -1.18 9.42
N SER A 27 -12.78 -2.20 8.58
CA SER A 27 -11.66 -2.22 7.65
C SER A 27 -11.79 -1.02 6.70
N GLN A 28 -10.71 -0.27 6.57
CA GLN A 28 -10.60 0.89 5.72
C GLN A 28 -9.55 0.64 4.65
N THR A 29 -9.79 1.18 3.45
CA THR A 29 -8.86 1.10 2.33
C THR A 29 -8.44 2.49 1.90
N LYS A 30 -7.14 2.70 1.73
CA LYS A 30 -6.57 3.98 1.30
C LYS A 30 -5.46 3.75 0.29
N GLU A 31 -5.46 4.56 -0.75
CA GLU A 31 -4.34 4.63 -1.69
C GLU A 31 -3.50 5.86 -1.37
N VAL A 32 -2.19 5.67 -1.27
CA VAL A 32 -1.21 6.72 -1.01
C VAL A 32 -0.16 6.67 -2.09
N THR A 33 0.18 7.82 -2.66
CA THR A 33 1.28 7.96 -3.59
C THR A 33 2.44 8.67 -2.91
N VAL A 34 3.62 8.07 -2.97
CA VAL A 34 4.85 8.62 -2.44
C VAL A 34 5.96 8.61 -3.50
N LYS A 35 7.03 9.35 -3.23
CA LYS A 35 8.28 9.24 -3.97
C LYS A 35 9.06 8.00 -3.51
N GLY A 36 9.39 7.12 -4.45
CA GLY A 36 10.34 6.02 -4.28
C GLY A 36 11.74 6.42 -4.76
N MET A 37 12.45 5.52 -5.45
CA MET A 37 13.60 5.93 -6.26
C MET A 37 13.17 6.90 -7.36
N HIS A 38 11.97 6.67 -7.91
CA HIS A 38 11.32 7.56 -8.85
C HIS A 38 9.96 8.05 -8.29
N GLU A 39 9.38 9.06 -8.93
CA GLU A 39 8.05 9.55 -8.55
C GLU A 39 6.95 8.56 -8.93
N GLY A 40 5.87 8.53 -8.14
CA GLY A 40 4.65 7.81 -8.48
C GLY A 40 4.55 6.38 -7.95
N LEU A 41 5.22 6.05 -6.84
CA LEU A 41 4.96 4.80 -6.14
C LEU A 41 3.61 4.91 -5.42
N LYS A 42 2.59 4.24 -5.97
CA LYS A 42 1.23 4.20 -5.42
C LYS A 42 0.99 2.87 -4.72
N VAL A 43 0.64 2.95 -3.44
CA VAL A 43 0.38 1.79 -2.58
C VAL A 43 -1.05 1.85 -2.07
N LYS A 44 -1.78 0.75 -2.20
CA LYS A 44 -3.11 0.56 -1.63
C LYS A 44 -3.00 -0.26 -0.35
N VAL A 45 -3.52 0.28 0.73
CA VAL A 45 -3.48 -0.34 2.06
C VAL A 45 -4.90 -0.60 2.52
N THR A 46 -5.14 -1.82 2.98
CA THR A 46 -6.39 -2.22 3.65
C THR A 46 -6.06 -2.59 5.08
N ALA A 47 -6.70 -1.94 6.05
CA ALA A 47 -6.39 -2.13 7.47
C ALA A 47 -7.58 -1.81 8.38
N THR A 48 -7.56 -2.39 9.57
CA THR A 48 -8.37 -1.99 10.73
C THR A 48 -7.49 -1.27 11.74
N LYS A 49 -8.08 -0.79 12.84
CA LYS A 49 -7.34 -0.19 13.98
C LYS A 49 -6.33 -1.14 14.64
N GLU A 50 -6.40 -2.44 14.36
CA GLU A 50 -5.57 -3.47 15.01
C GLU A 50 -4.74 -4.28 14.01
N LYS A 51 -5.09 -4.29 12.72
CA LYS A 51 -4.47 -5.17 11.74
C LYS A 51 -4.31 -4.53 10.36
N ILE A 52 -3.12 -4.67 9.79
CA ILE A 52 -2.86 -4.43 8.36
C ILE A 52 -3.27 -5.71 7.61
N GLU A 53 -4.36 -5.64 6.86
CA GLU A 53 -4.94 -6.80 6.19
C GLU A 53 -4.31 -7.02 4.81
N LYS A 54 -3.99 -5.94 4.11
CA LYS A 54 -3.45 -6.01 2.75
C LYS A 54 -2.61 -4.77 2.41
N VAL A 55 -1.52 -4.99 1.68
CA VAL A 55 -0.70 -3.94 1.08
C VAL A 55 -0.44 -4.33 -0.37
N GLU A 56 -0.83 -3.47 -1.31
CA GLU A 56 -0.71 -3.74 -2.75
C GLU A 56 0.02 -2.58 -3.44
N ILE A 57 0.95 -2.92 -4.32
CA ILE A 57 1.56 -1.95 -5.23
C ILE A 57 0.62 -1.76 -6.42
N VAL A 58 0.03 -0.57 -6.55
CA VAL A 58 -0.90 -0.23 -7.64
C VAL A 58 -0.16 0.31 -8.85
N GLU A 59 0.85 1.16 -8.60
CA GLU A 59 1.64 1.81 -9.64
C GLU A 59 3.06 2.03 -9.11
N ASN A 60 4.07 1.87 -9.95
CA ASN A 60 5.44 2.21 -9.62
C ASN A 60 6.24 2.52 -10.90
N LYS A 61 7.31 3.31 -10.73
CA LYS A 61 8.28 3.62 -11.79
C LYS A 61 9.71 3.26 -11.36
N GLU A 62 9.84 2.31 -10.45
CA GLU A 62 11.12 1.91 -9.89
C GLU A 62 11.96 1.16 -10.93
N THR A 63 13.27 1.01 -10.69
CA THR A 63 14.12 0.23 -11.58
C THR A 63 13.76 -1.27 -11.49
N PRO A 64 13.23 -1.91 -12.56
CA PRO A 64 12.54 -3.20 -12.45
C PRO A 64 13.34 -4.29 -11.73
N ASP A 65 14.57 -4.54 -12.16
CA ASP A 65 15.38 -5.65 -11.61
C ASP A 65 15.97 -5.35 -10.23
N ILE A 66 16.08 -4.07 -9.87
CA ILE A 66 16.58 -3.64 -8.56
C ILE A 66 15.44 -3.72 -7.54
N ALA A 67 14.29 -3.16 -7.88
CA ALA A 67 13.17 -2.99 -6.97
C ALA A 67 12.22 -4.19 -6.89
N ALA A 68 12.27 -5.14 -7.84
CA ALA A 68 11.34 -6.28 -7.91
C ALA A 68 11.18 -7.01 -6.56
N LYS A 69 12.29 -7.28 -5.86
CA LYS A 69 12.25 -7.94 -4.55
C LYS A 69 11.55 -7.05 -3.51
N ALA A 70 11.87 -5.75 -3.47
CA ALA A 70 11.27 -4.84 -2.49
C ALA A 70 9.76 -4.69 -2.71
N LEU A 71 9.34 -4.49 -3.96
CA LEU A 71 7.93 -4.33 -4.36
C LEU A 71 7.08 -5.56 -4.01
N LYS A 72 7.69 -6.75 -3.94
CA LYS A 72 7.02 -7.99 -3.54
C LYS A 72 7.12 -8.24 -2.03
N ASN A 73 8.34 -8.31 -1.50
CA ASN A 73 8.60 -8.85 -0.18
C ASN A 73 8.26 -7.88 0.94
N VAL A 74 8.46 -6.56 0.74
CA VAL A 74 8.19 -5.58 1.80
C VAL A 74 6.70 -5.52 2.14
N PRO A 75 5.76 -5.43 1.18
CA PRO A 75 4.33 -5.56 1.46
C PRO A 75 3.95 -6.85 2.19
N GLU A 76 4.50 -8.00 1.75
CA GLU A 76 4.26 -9.30 2.37
C GLU A 76 4.73 -9.33 3.84
N LYS A 77 5.93 -8.81 4.11
CA LYS A 77 6.48 -8.72 5.47
C LYS A 77 5.64 -7.80 6.36
N ILE A 78 5.16 -6.68 5.83
CA ILE A 78 4.32 -5.73 6.58
C ILE A 78 3.03 -6.41 7.03
N VAL A 79 2.32 -7.07 6.11
CA VAL A 79 1.07 -7.79 6.43
C VAL A 79 1.33 -8.95 7.38
N LYS A 80 2.37 -9.76 7.12
CA LYS A 80 2.69 -10.94 7.94
C LYS A 80 3.04 -10.58 9.37
N ASN A 81 3.85 -9.53 9.56
CA ASN A 81 4.32 -9.12 10.87
C ASN A 81 3.39 -8.11 11.55
N ASN A 82 2.36 -7.64 10.83
CA ASN A 82 1.49 -6.54 11.26
C ASN A 82 2.28 -5.30 11.72
N LYS A 83 3.36 -4.97 11.00
CA LYS A 83 4.30 -3.90 11.34
C LYS A 83 4.69 -3.08 10.12
N THR A 84 4.85 -1.77 10.26
CA THR A 84 5.37 -0.86 9.23
C THR A 84 6.90 -0.86 9.20
N THR A 85 7.54 -1.24 10.30
CA THR A 85 8.99 -1.31 10.53
C THR A 85 9.52 -2.73 10.29
N VAL A 86 9.61 -3.11 9.02
CA VAL A 86 10.16 -4.41 8.61
C VAL A 86 11.48 -4.26 7.86
N ASP A 87 12.23 -5.35 7.81
CA ASP A 87 13.45 -5.41 7.00
C ASP A 87 13.13 -5.19 5.51
N GLY A 88 13.86 -4.24 4.93
CA GLY A 88 13.84 -3.98 3.50
C GLY A 88 14.54 -5.07 2.69
N GLU A 89 14.72 -4.80 1.41
CA GLU A 89 15.51 -5.65 0.52
C GLU A 89 16.85 -4.98 0.21
N ALA A 90 17.93 -5.74 0.32
CA ALA A 90 19.26 -5.26 0.01
C ALA A 90 19.35 -4.80 -1.47
N GLY A 91 19.94 -3.64 -1.69
CA GLY A 91 20.02 -3.01 -3.02
C GLY A 91 18.78 -2.19 -3.42
N ALA A 92 17.69 -2.26 -2.67
CA ALA A 92 16.45 -1.53 -2.93
C ALA A 92 15.96 -0.78 -1.69
N THR A 93 16.88 -0.18 -0.93
CA THR A 93 16.59 0.52 0.33
C THR A 93 15.60 1.65 0.12
N VAL A 94 15.80 2.50 -0.89
CA VAL A 94 14.92 3.66 -1.17
C VAL A 94 13.49 3.19 -1.47
N THR A 95 13.33 2.18 -2.31
CA THR A 95 12.01 1.59 -2.59
C THR A 95 11.39 0.97 -1.35
N SER A 96 12.17 0.23 -0.57
CA SER A 96 11.71 -0.43 0.67
C SER A 96 11.19 0.61 1.68
N ASP A 97 11.94 1.69 1.88
CA ASP A 97 11.57 2.77 2.77
C ASP A 97 10.34 3.55 2.28
N ALA A 98 10.21 3.73 0.97
CA ALA A 98 9.04 4.35 0.38
C ALA A 98 7.77 3.51 0.58
N ILE A 99 7.83 2.18 0.42
CA ILE A 99 6.69 1.29 0.71
C ILE A 99 6.28 1.41 2.19
N LYS A 100 7.25 1.32 3.11
CA LYS A 100 6.98 1.46 4.55
C LYS A 100 6.33 2.80 4.88
N LYS A 101 6.87 3.89 4.31
CA LYS A 101 6.31 5.24 4.46
C LYS A 101 4.90 5.35 3.90
N ALA A 102 4.63 4.79 2.72
CA ALA A 102 3.28 4.81 2.13
C ALA A 102 2.26 4.10 3.03
N VAL A 103 2.65 3.00 3.67
CA VAL A 103 1.80 2.29 4.63
C VAL A 103 1.57 3.13 5.89
N GLU A 104 2.62 3.70 6.47
CA GLU A 104 2.49 4.59 7.64
C GLU A 104 1.57 5.77 7.34
N THR A 105 1.77 6.44 6.21
CA THR A 105 0.93 7.55 5.77
C THR A 105 -0.52 7.11 5.57
N ALA A 106 -0.77 5.94 4.97
CA ALA A 106 -2.13 5.43 4.82
C ALA A 106 -2.82 5.21 6.17
N LEU A 107 -2.12 4.61 7.14
CA LEU A 107 -2.64 4.40 8.50
C LEU A 107 -2.89 5.74 9.23
N GLN A 108 -2.01 6.73 9.06
CA GLN A 108 -2.21 8.08 9.59
C GLN A 108 -3.44 8.76 8.99
N GLU A 109 -3.62 8.68 7.67
CA GLU A 109 -4.77 9.27 6.96
C GLU A 109 -6.10 8.56 7.29
N MET A 110 -6.05 7.28 7.68
CA MET A 110 -7.19 6.54 8.24
C MET A 110 -7.52 6.96 9.69
N GLY A 111 -6.64 7.73 10.34
CA GLY A 111 -6.78 8.11 11.74
C GLY A 111 -6.45 6.97 12.72
N PHE A 112 -5.64 6.00 12.30
CA PHE A 112 -5.20 4.91 13.16
C PHE A 112 -3.96 5.30 13.98
N ASP A 113 -3.84 4.70 15.15
CA ASP A 113 -2.62 4.85 15.97
C ASP A 113 -1.48 4.02 15.37
N VAL A 114 -0.65 4.68 14.59
CA VAL A 114 0.49 4.06 13.89
C VAL A 114 1.51 3.45 14.86
N SER A 115 1.56 3.90 16.11
CA SER A 115 2.48 3.36 17.12
C SER A 115 2.24 1.88 17.40
N LYS A 116 1.00 1.40 17.20
CA LYS A 116 0.64 -0.03 17.34
C LYS A 116 1.26 -0.93 16.28
N PHE A 117 1.72 -0.34 15.18
CA PHE A 117 2.27 -1.05 14.03
C PHE A 117 3.79 -0.83 13.91
N LYS A 118 4.47 -0.23 14.90
CA LYS A 118 5.92 -0.09 14.90
C LYS A 118 6.64 -1.32 15.44
#